data_AF-A0A6P0Y1Y2-F1
#
_entry.id   AF-A0A6P0Y1Y2-F1
#
_cell.length_a   1.000
_cell.length_b   1.000
_cell.length_c   1.000
_cell.angle_alpha   90.00
_cell.angle_beta   90.00
_cell.angle_gamma   90.00
#
_symmetry.space_group_name_H-M   'P 1'
#
loop_
_entity.id
_entity.type
_entity.pdbx_description
1 polymer ?
#
loop_
_entity_poly.entity_id
_entity_poly.type
_entity_poly.pdbx_seq_one_letter_code
_entity_poly.pdbx_strand_id
1 'polypeptide(L)'
;MSQNQDSEIFVFRISPLIKITLLSLYVALTIPLPFLSQVTNAPVPPMILGAGLALGAVALYAALTERVIIDDQGIQVSYPVWVPDLFRKGWYLPWAEIKALKP
;
A
#
# COMPACT_ATOMS: atom_id res chain seq x y z
N MET A 1 13.14 -6.87 41.63
CA MET A 1 11.93 -6.86 40.79
C MET A 1 12.14 -5.86 39.66
N SER A 2 12.34 -6.33 38.43
CA SER A 2 12.22 -5.48 37.23
C SER A 2 11.31 -6.24 36.28
N GLN A 3 10.03 -5.90 36.29
CA GLN A 3 9.08 -6.44 35.32
C GLN A 3 9.42 -5.75 34.00
N ASN A 4 10.02 -6.49 33.07
CA ASN A 4 10.07 -6.07 31.67
C ASN A 4 8.62 -6.08 31.20
N GLN A 5 8.01 -4.91 31.08
CA GLN A 5 6.73 -4.78 30.39
C GLN A 5 7.05 -4.96 28.90
N ASP A 6 6.79 -6.14 28.39
CA ASP A 6 6.75 -6.37 26.95
C ASP A 6 5.58 -5.53 26.40
N SER A 7 5.88 -4.33 25.92
CA SER A 7 4.91 -3.47 25.24
C SER A 7 4.29 -4.26 24.09
N GLU A 8 2.98 -4.48 24.14
CA GLU A 8 2.29 -5.23 23.09
C GLU A 8 2.21 -4.37 21.83
N ILE A 9 2.91 -4.79 20.77
CA ILE A 9 2.86 -4.14 19.47
C ILE A 9 1.82 -4.84 18.60
N PHE A 10 0.75 -4.13 18.26
CA PHE A 10 -0.28 -4.60 17.35
C PHE A 10 -0.04 -4.07 15.94
N VAL A 11 -0.12 -4.95 14.93
CA VAL A 11 0.05 -4.58 13.53
C VAL A 11 -1.18 -4.94 12.72
N PHE A 12 -1.92 -3.93 12.27
CA PHE A 12 -3.10 -4.08 11.43
C PHE A 12 -2.73 -3.80 9.97
N ARG A 13 -3.04 -4.73 9.08
CA ARG A 13 -2.76 -4.62 7.65
C ARG A 13 -4.06 -4.38 6.89
N ILE A 14 -3.98 -3.76 5.72
CA ILE A 14 -5.12 -3.70 4.80
C ILE A 14 -5.70 -5.10 4.57
N SER A 15 -7.03 -5.22 4.57
CA SER A 15 -7.75 -6.48 4.42
C SER A 15 -7.33 -7.22 3.13
N PRO A 16 -7.05 -8.54 3.20
CA PRO A 16 -6.75 -9.35 2.02
C PRO A 16 -7.83 -9.23 0.93
N LEU A 17 -9.09 -9.09 1.32
CA LEU A 17 -10.21 -8.95 0.38
C LEU A 17 -10.09 -7.71 -0.49
N ILE A 18 -9.70 -6.56 0.10
CA ILE A 18 -9.48 -5.32 -0.64
C ILE A 18 -8.27 -5.47 -1.56
N LYS A 19 -7.16 -6.03 -1.06
CA LYS A 19 -5.93 -6.20 -1.85
C LYS A 19 -6.18 -7.06 -3.08
N ILE A 20 -6.78 -8.23 -2.89
CA ILE A 20 -7.03 -9.18 -3.98
C ILE A 20 -7.99 -8.59 -4.98
N THR A 21 -9.06 -7.91 -4.52
CA THR A 21 -10.03 -7.26 -5.41
C THR A 21 -9.36 -6.20 -6.29
N LEU A 22 -8.56 -5.30 -5.70
CA LEU A 22 -7.90 -4.23 -6.45
C LEU A 22 -6.79 -4.76 -7.37
N LEU A 23 -6.01 -5.75 -6.94
CA LEU A 23 -5.01 -6.40 -7.80
C LEU A 23 -5.68 -7.14 -8.97
N SER A 24 -6.77 -7.85 -8.71
CA SER A 24 -7.53 -8.55 -9.76
C SER A 24 -8.11 -7.57 -10.76
N LEU A 25 -8.69 -6.47 -10.28
CA LEU A 25 -9.22 -5.41 -11.13
C LEU A 25 -8.11 -4.81 -12.01
N TYR A 26 -6.96 -4.50 -11.41
CA TYR A 26 -5.80 -3.99 -12.13
C TYR A 26 -5.38 -4.94 -13.25
N VAL A 27 -5.21 -6.22 -12.91
CA VAL A 27 -4.79 -7.27 -13.85
C VAL A 27 -5.81 -7.42 -14.99
N ALA A 28 -7.11 -7.49 -14.66
CA ALA A 28 -8.18 -7.64 -15.64
C ALA A 28 -8.21 -6.49 -16.65
N LEU A 29 -7.95 -5.25 -16.20
CA LEU A 29 -7.93 -4.07 -17.06
C LEU A 29 -6.64 -3.92 -17.87
N THR A 30 -5.52 -4.45 -17.38
CA THR A 30 -4.19 -4.11 -17.94
C THR A 30 -3.55 -5.23 -18.76
N ILE A 31 -3.80 -6.50 -18.44
CA ILE A 31 -3.33 -7.64 -19.24
C ILE A 31 -3.71 -7.56 -20.73
N PRO A 32 -4.94 -7.19 -21.13
CA PRO A 32 -5.32 -7.19 -22.54
C PRO A 32 -4.71 -6.01 -23.32
N LEU A 33 -4.26 -4.94 -22.66
CA LEU A 33 -3.84 -3.71 -23.33
C LEU A 33 -2.63 -3.87 -24.27
N PRO A 34 -1.54 -4.61 -23.92
CA PRO A 34 -0.42 -4.85 -24.85
C PRO A 34 -0.83 -5.64 -26.11
N PHE A 35 -1.83 -6.50 -26.00
CA PHE A 35 -2.38 -7.21 -27.15
C PHE A 35 -3.26 -6.28 -28.00
N LEU A 36 -4.15 -5.51 -27.36
CA LEU A 36 -4.98 -4.52 -28.05
C LEU A 36 -4.13 -3.47 -28.78
N SER A 37 -3.00 -3.04 -28.21
CA SER A 37 -2.13 -2.05 -28.85
C SER A 37 -1.51 -2.56 -30.16
N GLN A 38 -1.21 -3.85 -30.24
CA GLN A 38 -0.73 -4.49 -31.48
C GLN A 38 -1.84 -4.58 -32.53
N VAL A 39 -3.03 -5.03 -32.13
CA VAL A 39 -4.17 -5.21 -33.04
C VAL A 39 -4.68 -3.87 -33.61
N THR A 40 -4.60 -2.80 -32.81
CA THR A 40 -5.12 -1.48 -33.19
C THR A 40 -4.08 -0.55 -33.83
N ASN A 41 -2.83 -1.00 -34.00
CA ASN A 41 -1.70 -0.15 -34.42
C ASN A 41 -1.60 1.13 -33.57
N ALA A 42 -1.74 0.97 -32.25
CA ALA A 42 -1.71 2.10 -31.34
C ALA A 42 -0.34 2.82 -31.41
N PRO A 43 -0.29 4.15 -31.18
CA PRO A 43 0.95 4.93 -31.29
C PRO A 43 2.03 4.58 -30.25
N VAL A 44 1.66 3.81 -29.22
CA VAL A 44 2.56 3.46 -28.11
C VAL A 44 3.09 2.04 -28.30
N PRO A 45 4.42 1.85 -28.36
CA PRO A 45 5.00 0.52 -28.46
C PRO A 45 4.53 -0.40 -27.32
N PRO A 46 4.12 -1.66 -27.61
CA PRO A 46 3.65 -2.60 -26.59
C PRO A 46 4.62 -2.81 -25.44
N MET A 47 5.93 -2.73 -25.71
CA MET A 47 6.98 -2.89 -24.70
C MET A 47 7.00 -1.73 -23.70
N ILE A 48 6.86 -0.48 -24.15
CA ILE A 48 6.82 0.70 -23.28
C ILE A 48 5.54 0.67 -22.44
N LEU A 49 4.42 0.32 -23.07
CA LEU A 49 3.14 0.14 -22.38
C LEU A 49 3.26 -0.94 -21.29
N GLY A 50 3.82 -2.11 -21.62
CA GLY A 50 4.06 -3.19 -20.66
C GLY A 50 4.96 -2.77 -19.49
N ALA A 51 6.02 -2.00 -19.75
CA ALA A 51 6.89 -1.47 -18.70
C ALA A 51 6.16 -0.47 -17.78
N GLY A 52 5.34 0.41 -18.36
CA GLY A 52 4.50 1.35 -17.59
C GLY A 52 3.47 0.62 -16.73
N LEU A 53 2.87 -0.46 -17.25
CA LEU A 53 1.96 -1.32 -16.48
C LEU A 53 2.71 -2.05 -15.35
N ALA A 54 3.88 -2.62 -15.61
CA ALA A 54 4.68 -3.22 -14.54
C ALA A 54 4.99 -2.21 -13.42
N LEU A 55 5.37 -0.98 -13.77
CA LEU A 55 5.62 0.10 -12.82
C LEU A 55 4.35 0.49 -12.05
N GLY A 56 3.21 0.61 -12.74
CA GLY A 56 1.91 0.87 -12.12
C GLY A 56 1.49 -0.24 -11.16
N ALA A 57 1.76 -1.51 -11.49
CA ALA A 57 1.50 -2.65 -10.62
C ALA A 57 2.33 -2.60 -9.34
N VAL A 58 3.62 -2.25 -9.45
CA VAL A 58 4.50 -2.05 -8.28
C VAL A 58 3.99 -0.91 -7.41
N ALA A 59 3.60 0.22 -8.01
CA ALA A 59 3.05 1.37 -7.29
C ALA A 59 1.73 1.02 -6.58
N LEU A 60 0.83 0.29 -7.24
CA LEU A 60 -0.41 -0.19 -6.64
C LEU A 60 -0.13 -1.13 -5.47
N TYR A 61 0.76 -2.10 -5.66
CA TYR A 61 1.13 -3.05 -4.60
C TYR A 61 1.71 -2.31 -3.39
N ALA A 62 2.61 -1.35 -3.62
CA ALA A 62 3.19 -0.50 -2.59
C ALA A 62 2.09 0.23 -1.78
N ALA A 63 1.13 0.86 -2.45
CA ALA A 63 0.00 1.53 -1.80
C ALA A 63 -0.84 0.56 -0.94
N LEU A 64 -0.99 -0.69 -1.36
CA LEU A 64 -1.72 -1.73 -0.63
C LEU A 64 -0.92 -2.38 0.50
N THR A 65 0.35 -2.00 0.70
CA THR A 65 1.19 -2.51 1.81
C THR A 65 1.12 -1.66 3.08
N GLU A 66 0.26 -0.64 3.10
CA GLU A 66 -0.01 0.16 4.29
C GLU A 66 -0.33 -0.73 5.50
N ARG A 67 0.27 -0.39 6.64
CA ARG A 67 0.02 -1.03 7.92
C ARG A 67 -0.11 0.03 9.01
N VAL A 68 -1.01 -0.23 9.94
CA VAL A 68 -1.17 0.54 11.17
C VAL A 68 -0.43 -0.23 12.26
N ILE A 69 0.46 0.44 12.98
CA ILE A 69 1.15 -0.11 14.15
C ILE A 69 0.64 0.67 15.37
N ILE A 70 0.25 -0.07 16.39
CA ILE A 70 -0.29 0.44 17.65
C ILE A 70 0.59 -0.13 18.77
N ASP A 71 1.05 0.74 19.66
CA ASP A 71 1.82 0.39 20.85
C ASP A 71 1.37 1.22 22.05
N ASP A 72 2.09 1.14 23.17
CA ASP A 72 1.78 1.87 24.40
C ASP A 72 1.98 3.40 24.28
N GLN A 73 2.64 3.89 23.23
CA GLN A 73 2.99 5.30 23.04
C GLN A 73 2.05 5.99 22.05
N GLY A 74 1.59 5.30 21.00
CA GLY A 74 0.74 5.89 19.99
C GLY A 74 0.26 4.94 18.90
N ILE A 75 -0.29 5.55 17.86
CA ILE A 75 -0.67 4.91 16.60
C ILE A 75 0.15 5.52 15.46
N GLN A 76 0.72 4.66 14.61
CA GLN A 76 1.37 5.08 13.38
C GLN A 76 0.81 4.34 12.17
N VAL A 77 0.73 5.06 11.06
CA VAL A 77 0.58 4.49 9.73
C VAL A 77 1.95 4.43 9.07
N SER A 78 2.37 3.25 8.63
CA SER A 78 3.68 3.02 8.03
C SER A 78 3.62 2.13 6.79
N TYR A 79 4.68 2.19 5.99
CA TYR A 79 4.90 1.34 4.82
C TYR A 79 6.15 0.46 5.01
N PRO A 80 6.30 -0.63 4.24
CA PRO A 80 7.53 -1.43 4.26
C PRO A 80 8.75 -0.62 3.80
N VAL A 81 9.94 -1.02 4.25
CA VAL A 81 11.21 -0.32 3.98
C VAL A 81 11.54 -0.19 2.49
N TRP A 82 10.99 -1.08 1.65
CA TRP A 82 11.20 -1.02 0.20
C TRP A 82 10.34 0.04 -0.51
N VAL A 83 9.28 0.56 0.15
CA VAL A 83 8.41 1.59 -0.40
C VAL A 83 9.06 2.95 -0.12
N PRO A 84 9.46 3.72 -1.15
CA PRO A 84 10.07 5.02 -0.93
C PRO A 84 9.05 6.01 -0.34
N ASP A 85 9.50 6.85 0.60
CA ASP A 85 8.70 7.89 1.28
C ASP A 85 8.14 8.97 0.33
N LEU A 86 8.52 8.92 -0.95
CA LEU A 86 8.06 9.84 -1.98
C LEU A 86 6.55 9.73 -2.26
N PHE A 87 5.96 8.54 -2.11
CA PHE A 87 4.55 8.33 -2.50
C PHE A 87 3.57 8.69 -1.41
N ARG A 88 3.85 8.36 -0.15
CA ARG A 88 3.03 8.71 1.03
C ARG A 88 3.90 8.70 2.28
N LYS A 89 3.95 9.84 2.97
CA LYS A 89 4.55 9.89 4.30
C LYS A 89 3.60 9.21 5.28
N GLY A 90 4.11 8.22 5.99
CA GLY A 90 3.45 7.73 7.20
C GLY A 90 3.24 8.87 8.20
N TRP A 91 2.37 8.64 9.18
CA TRP A 91 2.16 9.59 10.27
C TRP A 91 2.14 8.83 11.59
N TYR A 92 2.42 9.55 12.67
CA TYR A 92 2.39 9.05 14.03
C TYR A 92 1.60 10.02 14.90
N LEU A 93 0.73 9.50 15.75
CA LEU A 93 -0.04 10.26 16.73
C LEU A 93 0.21 9.65 18.12
N PRO A 94 0.89 10.38 19.02
CA PRO A 94 1.04 9.97 20.40
C PRO A 94 -0.31 9.96 21.11
N TRP A 95 -0.53 9.00 22.01
CA TRP A 95 -1.75 8.95 22.83
C TRP A 95 -1.95 10.21 23.67
N ALA A 96 -0.86 10.82 24.13
CA ALA A 96 -0.88 12.06 24.90
C ALA A 96 -1.50 13.25 24.14
N GLU A 97 -1.56 13.20 22.80
CA GLU A 97 -2.13 14.26 21.97
C GLU A 97 -3.63 14.04 21.66
N ILE A 98 -4.18 12.88 22.00
CA ILE A 98 -5.61 12.58 21.76
C ILE A 98 -6.47 13.31 22.79
N LYS A 99 -7.25 14.28 22.31
CA LYS A 99 -8.13 15.09 23.16
C LYS A 99 -9.51 14.46 23.40
N ALA A 100 -10.05 13.78 22.39
CA ALA A 100 -11.36 13.14 22.47
C ALA A 100 -11.51 12.11 21.34
N LEU A 101 -12.25 11.04 21.60
CA LEU A 101 -12.74 10.13 20.57
C LEU A 101 -14.06 10.70 20.02
N LYS A 102 -14.15 10.86 18.71
CA LYS A 102 -15.41 11.21 18.06
C LYS A 102 -16.27 9.95 17.92
N PRO A 103 -17.54 9.95 18.38
CA PRO A 103 -18.46 8.84 18.17
C PRO A 103 -18.87 8.71 16.70
#